data_AF-A0A0Q3K8M6-F1
#
_entry.id   AF-A0A0Q3K8M6-F1
#
_cell.length_a   1.000
_cell.length_b   1.000
_cell.length_c   1.000
_cell.angle_alpha   90.00
_cell.angle_beta   90.00
_cell.angle_gamma   90.00
#
_symmetry.space_group_name_H-M   'P 1'
#
loop_
_entity.id
_entity.type
_entity.pdbx_description
1 polymer ?
#
loop_
_entity_poly.entity_id
_entity_poly.type
_entity_poly.pdbx_seq_one_letter_code
_entity_poly.pdbx_strand_id
1 'polypeptide(L)'
;MKKKVFKYKFVYCIAVLFNVIFFIAFGIGTYNRIILNSLFDLNSIIVFIVAILSVTSFLLLITKNNLSILTFSISLVLISSMIAFSIIKAIFEGYYGNDSLDYIMPPIMYSILLGLLFLIIKYKSNNDHLQLEIDQIGQE
;
A
#
# COMPACT_ATOMS: atom_id res chain seq x y z
N MET A 1 22.22 14.11 -13.77
CA MET A 1 22.12 12.70 -13.33
C MET A 1 20.65 12.32 -13.10
N LYS A 2 20.12 11.32 -13.81
CA LYS A 2 18.75 10.81 -13.57
C LYS A 2 18.77 10.00 -12.26
N LYS A 3 18.27 10.56 -11.15
CA LYS A 3 18.15 9.87 -9.86
C LYS A 3 17.32 8.59 -10.05
N LYS A 4 17.92 7.41 -9.82
CA LYS A 4 17.24 6.11 -9.89
C LYS A 4 16.35 5.98 -8.65
N VAL A 5 15.02 6.05 -8.84
CA VAL A 5 14.01 6.00 -7.77
C VAL A 5 14.02 4.71 -6.97
N PHE A 6 14.45 3.61 -7.59
CA PHE A 6 14.76 2.35 -6.90
C PHE A 6 16.16 1.90 -7.32
N LYS A 7 17.12 2.01 -6.41
CA LYS A 7 18.46 1.42 -6.60
C LYS A 7 18.39 -0.12 -6.52
N TYR A 8 17.37 -0.65 -5.84
CA TYR A 8 17.15 -2.09 -5.64
C TYR A 8 16.01 -2.63 -6.52
N LYS A 9 16.38 -3.35 -7.58
CA LYS A 9 15.46 -3.99 -8.55
C LYS A 9 14.43 -4.90 -7.86
N PHE A 10 14.81 -5.52 -6.74
CA PHE A 10 13.95 -6.43 -5.97
C PHE A 10 12.77 -5.72 -5.30
N VAL A 11 13.02 -4.67 -4.51
CA VAL A 11 11.96 -3.91 -3.82
C VAL A 11 11.00 -3.27 -4.82
N TYR A 12 11.54 -2.76 -5.94
CA TYR A 12 10.73 -2.25 -7.03
C TYR A 12 9.80 -3.31 -7.62
N CYS A 13 10.32 -4.52 -7.88
CA CYS A 13 9.53 -5.63 -8.42
C CYS A 13 8.39 -6.03 -7.46
N ILE A 14 8.68 -6.09 -6.17
CA ILE A 14 7.67 -6.34 -5.13
C ILE A 14 6.60 -5.24 -5.13
N ALA A 15 6.99 -3.96 -5.11
CA ALA A 15 6.06 -2.84 -5.10
C ALA A 15 5.14 -2.82 -6.35
N VAL A 16 5.69 -3.16 -7.52
CA VAL A 16 4.90 -3.30 -8.75
C VAL A 16 3.90 -4.46 -8.64
N LEU A 17 4.35 -5.63 -8.17
CA LEU A 17 3.51 -6.81 -8.01
C LEU A 17 2.34 -6.56 -7.05
N PHE A 18 2.61 -5.95 -5.89
CA PHE A 18 1.56 -5.60 -4.92
C PHE A 18 0.60 -4.54 -5.45
N ASN A 19 1.07 -3.57 -6.23
CA ASN A 19 0.18 -2.60 -6.88
C ASN A 19 -0.77 -3.27 -7.87
N VAL A 20 -0.31 -4.26 -8.63
CA VAL A 20 -1.20 -5.01 -9.54
C VAL A 20 -2.26 -5.78 -8.74
N ILE A 21 -1.86 -6.44 -7.64
CA ILE A 21 -2.81 -7.14 -6.77
C ILE A 21 -3.85 -6.18 -6.19
N PHE A 22 -3.42 -5.03 -5.66
CA PHE A 22 -4.33 -4.02 -5.11
C PHE A 22 -5.24 -3.46 -6.18
N PHE A 23 -4.71 -3.15 -7.37
CA PHE A 23 -5.52 -2.64 -8.46
C PHE A 23 -6.65 -3.61 -8.84
N ILE A 24 -6.34 -4.90 -8.98
CA ILE A 24 -7.34 -5.93 -9.29
C ILE A 24 -8.34 -6.07 -8.13
N ALA A 25 -7.86 -6.22 -6.90
CA ALA A 25 -8.72 -6.47 -5.74
C ALA A 25 -9.68 -5.30 -5.46
N PHE A 26 -9.14 -4.07 -5.40
CA PHE A 26 -9.95 -2.88 -5.16
C PHE A 26 -10.78 -2.49 -6.38
N GLY A 27 -10.32 -2.78 -7.60
CA GLY A 27 -11.12 -2.62 -8.82
C GLY A 27 -12.37 -3.50 -8.83
N ILE A 28 -12.23 -4.79 -8.49
CA ILE A 28 -13.37 -5.70 -8.30
C ILE A 28 -14.27 -5.21 -7.16
N GLY A 29 -13.68 -4.76 -6.04
CA GLY A 29 -14.42 -4.20 -4.92
C GLY A 29 -15.27 -2.98 -5.30
N THR A 30 -14.72 -2.06 -6.10
CA THR A 30 -15.45 -0.92 -6.66
C THR A 30 -16.56 -1.38 -7.60
N TYR A 31 -16.26 -2.30 -8.53
CA TYR A 31 -17.23 -2.82 -9.49
C TYR A 31 -18.45 -3.44 -8.80
N ASN A 32 -18.23 -4.30 -7.80
CA ASN A 32 -19.30 -4.92 -7.04
C ASN A 32 -20.17 -3.89 -6.31
N ARG A 33 -19.56 -2.84 -5.76
CA ARG A 33 -20.30 -1.77 -5.07
C ARG A 33 -21.11 -0.88 -6.01
N ILE A 34 -20.64 -0.67 -7.25
CA ILE A 34 -21.39 0.00 -8.32
C ILE A 34 -22.64 -0.82 -8.67
N ILE A 35 -22.50 -2.14 -8.88
CA ILE A 35 -23.63 -3.03 -9.20
C ILE A 35 -24.68 -3.02 -8.08
N LEU A 36 -24.23 -3.06 -6.83
CA LEU A 36 -25.10 -3.06 -5.66
C LEU A 36 -25.64 -1.66 -5.29
N ASN A 37 -25.36 -0.64 -6.10
CA ASN A 37 -25.79 0.75 -5.92
C ASN A 37 -25.45 1.35 -4.53
N SER A 38 -24.33 0.90 -3.94
CA SER A 38 -23.89 1.27 -2.59
C SER A 38 -22.80 2.34 -2.57
N LEU A 39 -22.72 3.15 -3.63
CA LEU A 39 -21.58 4.03 -3.90
C LEU A 39 -21.38 5.15 -2.87
N PHE A 40 -22.43 5.53 -2.15
CA PHE A 40 -22.41 6.67 -1.23
C PHE A 40 -22.11 6.30 0.24
N ASP A 41 -21.80 5.03 0.54
CA ASP A 41 -21.29 4.66 1.86
C ASP A 41 -19.82 5.08 2.03
N LEU A 42 -19.44 5.46 3.25
CA LEU A 42 -18.09 5.88 3.64
C LEU A 42 -17.05 4.82 3.27
N ASN A 43 -17.39 3.54 3.46
CA ASN A 43 -16.53 2.42 3.05
C ASN A 43 -16.36 2.33 1.53
N SER A 44 -17.41 2.62 0.75
CA SER A 44 -17.36 2.62 -0.71
C SER A 44 -16.45 3.71 -1.25
N ILE A 45 -16.50 4.90 -0.64
CA ILE A 45 -15.63 6.03 -0.97
C ILE A 45 -14.17 5.68 -0.70
N ILE A 46 -13.87 5.06 0.45
CA ILE A 46 -12.49 4.64 0.79
C ILE A 46 -11.96 3.60 -0.19
N VAL A 47 -12.77 2.57 -0.52
CA VAL A 47 -12.41 1.55 -1.53
C VAL A 47 -12.08 2.20 -2.88
N PHE A 48 -12.87 3.18 -3.31
CA PHE A 48 -12.65 3.93 -4.54
C PHE A 48 -11.36 4.77 -4.50
N ILE A 49 -11.10 5.46 -3.39
CA ILE A 49 -9.86 6.24 -3.19
C ILE A 49 -8.64 5.32 -3.25
N VAL A 50 -8.68 4.13 -2.62
CA VAL A 50 -7.59 3.16 -2.67
C VAL A 50 -7.37 2.63 -4.09
N ALA A 51 -8.44 2.38 -4.85
CA ALA A 51 -8.32 1.98 -6.26
C ALA A 51 -7.60 3.06 -7.10
N ILE A 52 -7.98 4.33 -6.96
CA ILE A 52 -7.30 5.46 -7.64
C ILE A 52 -5.85 5.58 -7.21
N LEU A 53 -5.57 5.47 -5.91
CA LEU A 53 -4.20 5.51 -5.37
C LEU A 53 -3.35 4.37 -5.91
N SER A 54 -3.91 3.17 -6.08
CA SER A 54 -3.22 2.04 -6.67
C SER A 54 -2.89 2.26 -8.15
N VAL A 55 -3.82 2.80 -8.95
CA VAL A 55 -3.56 3.15 -10.36
C VAL A 55 -2.49 4.23 -10.47
N THR A 56 -2.63 5.30 -9.70
CA THR A 56 -1.68 6.42 -9.73
C THR A 56 -0.29 5.98 -9.26
N SER A 57 -0.20 5.18 -8.19
CA SER A 57 1.06 4.61 -7.73
C SER A 57 1.71 3.72 -8.80
N PHE A 58 0.92 2.87 -9.47
CA PHE A 58 1.42 2.02 -10.55
C PHE A 58 1.98 2.83 -11.73
N LEU A 59 1.25 3.86 -12.20
CA LEU A 59 1.72 4.74 -13.26
C LEU A 59 2.99 5.51 -12.85
N LEU A 60 3.05 5.99 -11.60
CA LEU A 60 4.23 6.66 -11.06
C LEU A 60 5.43 5.70 -10.92
N LEU A 61 5.19 4.43 -10.59
CA LEU A 61 6.24 3.40 -10.53
C LEU A 61 6.82 3.09 -11.92
N ILE A 62 5.99 3.00 -12.96
CA ILE A 62 6.44 2.78 -14.34
C ILE A 62 7.24 3.99 -14.84
N THR A 63 6.74 5.19 -14.60
CA THR A 63 7.41 6.45 -14.97
C THR A 63 8.62 6.79 -14.10
N LYS A 64 8.91 5.95 -13.07
CA LYS A 64 9.99 6.14 -12.10
C LYS A 64 9.97 7.55 -11.52
N ASN A 65 8.80 8.00 -11.09
CA ASN A 65 8.63 9.26 -10.39
C ASN A 65 8.90 9.05 -8.89
N ASN A 66 9.59 9.98 -8.23
CA ASN A 66 9.86 9.92 -6.79
C ASN A 66 8.59 9.89 -5.93
N LEU A 67 7.47 10.45 -6.44
CA LEU A 67 6.17 10.41 -5.78
C LEU A 67 5.53 9.02 -5.74
N SER A 68 6.03 8.06 -6.53
CA SER A 68 5.53 6.68 -6.55
C SER A 68 5.61 6.00 -5.19
N ILE A 69 6.70 6.23 -4.45
CA ILE A 69 6.92 5.64 -3.13
C ILE A 69 5.94 6.24 -2.12
N LEU A 70 5.77 7.57 -2.16
CA LEU A 70 4.85 8.26 -1.26
C LEU A 70 3.41 7.81 -1.48
N THR A 71 2.95 7.79 -2.74
CA THR A 71 1.60 7.34 -3.11
C THR A 71 1.36 5.88 -2.75
N PHE A 72 2.37 5.01 -2.91
CA PHE A 72 2.30 3.61 -2.49
C PHE A 72 2.23 3.47 -0.96
N SER A 73 3.02 4.23 -0.21
CA SER A 73 2.97 4.20 1.25
C SER A 73 1.62 4.68 1.79
N ILE A 74 1.04 5.72 1.18
CA ILE A 74 -0.30 6.22 1.55
C ILE A 74 -1.36 5.13 1.30
N SER A 75 -1.30 4.42 0.17
CA SER A 75 -2.24 3.34 -0.11
C SER A 75 -2.10 2.19 0.88
N LEU A 76 -0.86 1.79 1.22
CA LEU A 76 -0.61 0.77 2.25
C LEU A 76 -1.19 1.14 3.62
N VAL A 77 -1.02 2.40 4.04
CA VAL A 77 -1.59 2.89 5.30
C VAL A 77 -3.12 2.82 5.28
N LEU A 78 -3.75 3.29 4.20
CA LEU A 78 -5.21 3.24 4.07
C LEU A 78 -5.74 1.81 4.12
N ILE A 79 -5.12 0.88 3.39
CA ILE A 79 -5.50 -0.54 3.41
C ILE A 79 -5.34 -1.11 4.83
N SER A 80 -4.25 -0.78 5.51
CA SER A 80 -4.01 -1.24 6.89
C SER A 80 -5.05 -0.69 7.86
N SER A 81 -5.43 0.58 7.73
CA SER A 81 -6.50 1.20 8.52
C SER A 81 -7.86 0.55 8.25
N MET A 82 -8.17 0.18 7.01
CA MET A 82 -9.40 -0.55 6.68
C MET A 82 -9.46 -1.92 7.35
N ILE A 83 -8.35 -2.66 7.33
CA ILE A 83 -8.26 -3.96 8.01
C ILE A 83 -8.41 -3.77 9.51
N ALA A 84 -7.70 -2.81 10.11
CA ALA A 84 -7.80 -2.53 11.54
C ALA A 84 -9.23 -2.13 11.95
N PHE A 85 -9.91 -1.28 11.16
CA PHE A 85 -11.30 -0.93 11.41
C PHE A 85 -12.24 -2.13 11.33
N SER A 86 -12.03 -3.01 10.35
CA SER A 86 -12.79 -4.25 10.22
C SER A 86 -12.55 -5.17 11.42
N ILE A 87 -11.30 -5.25 11.89
CA ILE A 87 -10.92 -6.01 13.09
C ILE A 87 -11.70 -5.50 14.31
N ILE A 88 -11.65 -4.20 14.54
CA ILE A 88 -12.32 -3.54 15.66
C ILE A 88 -13.84 -3.76 15.57
N LYS A 89 -14.44 -3.49 14.41
CA LYS A 89 -15.89 -3.62 14.20
C LYS A 89 -16.39 -5.00 14.59
N ALA A 90 -15.72 -6.06 14.14
CA ALA A 90 -16.19 -7.41 14.41
C ALA A 90 -15.84 -7.92 15.82
N ILE A 91 -14.87 -7.32 16.52
CA ILE A 91 -14.73 -7.51 17.98
C ILE A 91 -15.94 -6.92 18.72
N PHE A 92 -16.40 -5.74 18.33
CA PHE A 92 -17.56 -5.08 18.95
C PHE A 92 -18.90 -5.74 18.60
N GLU A 93 -19.06 -6.24 17.37
CA GLU A 93 -20.27 -6.92 16.90
C GLU A 93 -20.32 -8.41 17.27
N GLY A 94 -19.22 -8.96 17.81
CA GLY A 94 -19.15 -10.33 18.32
C GLY A 94 -19.14 -11.43 17.26
N TYR A 95 -19.05 -11.08 15.98
CA TYR A 95 -19.01 -12.01 14.85
C TYR A 95 -17.95 -11.58 13.84
N TYR A 96 -16.98 -12.45 13.58
CA TYR A 96 -15.87 -12.22 12.66
C TYR A 96 -15.96 -13.19 11.47
N GLY A 97 -17.00 -13.05 10.67
CA GLY A 97 -17.28 -13.99 9.58
C GLY A 97 -17.73 -15.37 10.07
N ASN A 98 -17.86 -16.31 9.14
CA ASN A 98 -18.38 -17.65 9.41
C ASN A 98 -17.29 -18.73 9.31
N ASP A 99 -16.20 -18.46 8.58
CA ASP A 99 -15.15 -19.44 8.32
C ASP A 99 -13.90 -19.17 9.17
N SER A 100 -13.18 -20.23 9.54
CA SER A 100 -11.92 -20.11 10.28
C SER A 100 -10.86 -19.25 9.58
N LEU A 101 -10.95 -19.16 8.24
CA LEU A 101 -10.07 -18.31 7.43
C LEU A 101 -10.33 -16.82 7.67
N ASP A 102 -11.55 -16.42 8.01
CA ASP A 102 -11.92 -15.02 8.26
C ASP A 102 -11.17 -14.45 9.48
N TYR A 103 -10.78 -15.31 10.42
CA TYR A 103 -10.02 -14.95 11.62
C TYR A 103 -8.50 -14.91 11.39
N ILE A 104 -7.99 -15.72 10.45
CA ILE A 104 -6.55 -15.90 10.22
C ILE A 104 -6.04 -14.94 9.13
N MET A 105 -6.85 -14.65 8.12
CA MET A 105 -6.43 -13.86 6.97
C MET A 105 -6.14 -12.38 7.30
N PRO A 106 -6.94 -11.67 8.12
CA PRO A 106 -6.67 -10.27 8.48
C PRO A 106 -5.30 -10.02 9.13
N PRO A 107 -4.87 -10.78 10.17
CA PRO A 107 -3.54 -10.57 10.76
C PRO A 107 -2.41 -10.89 9.77
N ILE A 108 -2.55 -11.91 8.92
CA ILE A 108 -1.56 -12.21 7.86
C ILE A 108 -1.43 -11.03 6.90
N MET A 109 -2.55 -10.51 6.40
CA MET A 109 -2.54 -9.36 5.49
C MET A 109 -1.94 -8.12 6.16
N TYR A 110 -2.26 -7.89 7.44
CA TYR A 110 -1.69 -6.79 8.21
C TYR A 110 -0.16 -6.91 8.38
N SER A 111 0.34 -8.10 8.68
CA SER A 111 1.79 -8.37 8.76
C SER A 111 2.50 -8.14 7.43
N ILE A 112 1.89 -8.54 6.30
CA ILE A 112 2.44 -8.30 4.96
C ILE A 112 2.52 -6.79 4.67
N LEU A 113 1.46 -6.04 4.96
CA LEU A 113 1.41 -4.59 4.74
C LEU A 113 2.45 -3.85 5.58
N LEU A 114 2.55 -4.18 6.87
CA LEU A 114 3.57 -3.61 7.75
C LEU A 114 4.99 -3.99 7.32
N GLY A 115 5.19 -5.23 6.86
CA GLY A 115 6.47 -5.68 6.32
C GLY A 115 6.88 -4.87 5.08
N LEU A 116 5.95 -4.60 4.16
CA LEU A 116 6.19 -3.73 3.00
C LEU A 116 6.53 -2.31 3.43
N LEU A 117 5.78 -1.75 4.39
CA LEU A 117 6.01 -0.40 4.90
C LEU A 117 7.39 -0.28 5.56
N PHE A 118 7.77 -1.28 6.36
CA PHE A 118 9.09 -1.37 6.99
C PHE A 118 10.22 -1.46 5.95
N LEU A 119 10.07 -2.28 4.91
CA LEU A 119 11.03 -2.36 3.82
C LEU A 119 11.20 -1.00 3.16
N ILE A 120 10.11 -0.33 2.79
CA ILE A 120 10.16 1.00 2.16
C ILE A 120 10.92 2.01 3.03
N ILE A 121 10.60 2.06 4.33
CA ILE A 121 11.25 2.98 5.28
C ILE A 121 12.73 2.67 5.42
N LYS A 122 13.09 1.39 5.66
CA LYS A 122 14.48 0.96 5.83
C LYS A 122 15.33 1.28 4.60
N TYR A 123 14.80 1.03 3.41
CA TYR A 123 15.52 1.31 2.16
C TYR A 123 15.61 2.81 1.85
N LYS A 124 14.63 3.62 2.25
CA LYS A 124 14.71 5.08 2.15
C LYS A 124 15.78 5.63 3.09
N SER A 125 15.78 5.21 4.35
CA SER A 125 16.74 5.65 5.38
C SER A 125 18.18 5.33 5.00
N ASN A 126 18.47 4.12 4.48
CA ASN A 126 19.81 3.79 3.99
C ASN A 126 20.26 4.67 2.81
N ASN A 127 19.34 5.13 1.97
CA ASN A 127 19.68 5.99 0.84
C ASN A 127 19.96 7.42 1.30
N ASP A 128 19.16 7.95 2.23
CA ASP A 128 19.37 9.27 2.82
C ASP A 128 20.69 9.30 3.62
N HIS A 129 21.02 8.24 4.37
CA HIS A 129 22.28 8.12 5.11
C HIS A 129 23.50 8.06 4.17
N LEU A 130 23.40 7.27 3.09
CA LEU A 130 24.49 7.10 2.12
C LEU A 130 24.65 8.36 1.25
N GLN A 131 23.58 9.14 1.06
CA GLN A 131 23.65 10.45 0.40
C GLN A 131 24.23 11.51 1.34
N LEU A 132 23.90 11.49 2.63
CA LEU A 132 24.52 12.33 3.67
C LEU A 132 26.02 12.04 3.83
N GLU A 133 26.43 10.77 3.81
CA GLU A 133 27.85 10.38 3.85
C GLU A 133 28.62 10.84 2.60
N ILE A 134 28.03 10.71 1.40
CA ILE A 134 28.66 11.20 0.16
C ILE A 134 28.73 12.73 0.12
N ASP A 135 27.69 13.44 0.59
CA ASP A 135 27.67 14.91 0.64
C ASP A 135 28.71 15.44 1.66
N GLN A 136 29.08 14.67 2.69
CA GLN A 136 30.16 14.98 3.63
C GLN A 136 31.57 14.76 3.04
N ILE A 137 31.75 13.73 2.20
CA ILE A 137 33.05 13.44 1.54
C ILE A 137 33.42 14.52 0.51
N GLY A 138 32.45 15.30 0.00
CA GLY A 138 32.68 16.43 -0.90
C GLY A 138 32.92 17.79 -0.23
N GLN A 139 32.98 17.84 1.11
CA GLN A 139 33.13 19.07 1.91
C GLN A 139 34.47 19.20 2.65
N GLU A 140 35.46 18.34 2.35
CA GLU A 140 36.85 18.51 2.80
C GLU A 140 37.75 19.10 1.69
#